data_AF-X1QE89-F1
#
_entry.id   AF-X1QE89-F1
#
_cell.length_a   1.000
_cell.length_b   1.000
_cell.length_c   1.000
_cell.angle_alpha   90.00
_cell.angle_beta   90.00
_cell.angle_gamma   90.00
#
_symmetry.space_group_name_H-M   'P 1'
#
loop_
_entity.id
_entity.type
_entity.pdbx_description
1 polymer ?
#
loop_
_entity_poly.entity_id
_entity_poly.type
_entity_poly.pdbx_seq_one_letter_code
_entity_poly.pdbx_strand_id
1 'polypeptide(L)' 'MILKGKVHKYGADVNTDVIIPARYLNVSDPAELAKHCMEDIDKDFVRKVQ' A
#
# COMPACT_ATOMS: atom_id res chain seq x y z
N MET A 1 6.64 21.91 9.99
CA MET A 1 6.77 20.47 10.26
C MET A 1 7.80 19.89 9.30
N ILE A 2 8.79 19.14 9.80
CA ILE A 2 9.78 18.46 8.94
C ILE A 2 9.56 16.95 9.12
N LEU A 3 9.27 16.26 8.03
CA LEU A 3 9.14 14.79 7.98
C LEU A 3 10.44 14.17 7.46
N LYS A 4 10.84 13.03 8.02
CA LYS A 4 11.99 12.22 7.58
C LYS A 4 11.58 10.74 7.58
N GLY A 5 11.97 9.98 6.56
CA GLY A 5 11.63 8.56 6.42
C GLY A 5 12.26 7.92 5.19
N LYS A 6 11.99 6.63 4.99
CA LYS A 6 12.48 5.85 3.84
C LYS A 6 11.56 6.06 2.63
N VAL A 7 12.15 6.27 1.45
CA VAL A 7 11.39 6.38 0.20
C VAL A 7 11.11 4.98 -0.37
N HIS A 8 9.84 4.70 -0.66
CA HIS A 8 9.39 3.56 -1.46
C HIS A 8 8.93 4.09 -2.81
N LYS A 9 9.75 3.94 -3.85
CA LYS A 9 9.51 4.52 -5.18
C LYS A 9 8.99 3.45 -6.14
N TYR A 10 7.88 3.75 -6.79
CA TYR A 10 7.28 2.93 -7.85
C TYR A 10 7.39 3.62 -9.21
N GLY A 11 7.09 2.87 -10.28
CA GLY A 11 7.13 3.35 -11.66
C GLY A 11 5.91 4.19 -12.06
N ALA A 12 5.60 4.17 -13.35
CA ALA A 12 4.37 4.75 -13.89
C ALA A 12 3.14 3.85 -13.59
N ASP A 13 1.95 4.35 -13.93
CA ASP A 13 0.69 3.58 -13.92
C ASP A 13 0.26 3.02 -12.55
N VAL A 14 0.66 3.70 -11.47
CA VAL A 14 0.18 3.42 -10.11
C VAL A 14 -1.21 4.04 -9.92
N ASN A 15 -2.25 3.22 -9.98
CA ASN A 15 -3.65 3.59 -9.76
C ASN A 15 -4.20 3.03 -8.44
N THR A 16 -5.49 3.24 -8.17
CA THR A 16 -6.12 2.81 -6.91
C THR A 16 -6.16 1.30 -6.73
N ASP A 17 -6.29 0.53 -7.81
CA ASP A 17 -6.40 -0.93 -7.73
C ASP A 17 -5.06 -1.57 -7.34
N VAL A 18 -3.93 -0.99 -7.76
CA VAL A 18 -2.61 -1.46 -7.34
C VAL A 18 -2.18 -0.93 -5.96
N ILE A 19 -2.81 0.13 -5.46
CA ILE A 19 -2.62 0.60 -4.08
C ILE A 19 -3.42 -0.28 -3.11
N ILE A 20 -4.68 -0.56 -3.45
CA ILE A 20 -5.57 -1.45 -2.69
C ILE A 20 -6.49 -2.21 -3.65
N PRO A 21 -6.34 -3.54 -3.81
CA PRO A 21 -7.12 -4.30 -4.78
C PRO A 21 -8.63 -4.30 -4.48
N ALA A 22 -9.44 -4.27 -5.54
CA ALA A 22 -10.90 -4.21 -5.45
C ALA A 22 -11.54 -5.35 -4.61
N ARG A 23 -10.82 -6.47 -4.42
CA ARG A 23 -11.25 -7.60 -3.56
C ARG A 23 -11.39 -7.23 -2.08
N TYR A 24 -10.84 -6.09 -1.65
CA TYR A 24 -10.91 -5.59 -0.27
C TYR A 24 -11.94 -4.45 -0.09
N LEU A 25 -12.73 -4.09 -1.10
CA LEU A 25 -13.69 -2.99 -1.01
C LEU A 25 -14.86 -3.25 -0.04
N ASN A 26 -15.03 -4.49 0.40
CA ASN A 26 -15.97 -4.86 1.45
C ASN A 26 -15.38 -4.78 2.87
N VAL A 27 -14.09 -4.46 3.01
CA VAL A 27 -13.40 -4.29 4.29
C VAL A 27 -13.40 -2.80 4.65
N SER A 28 -13.94 -2.48 5.82
CA SER A 28 -13.98 -1.11 6.34
C SER A 28 -12.96 -0.83 7.44
N ASP A 29 -12.36 -1.88 8.04
CA ASP A 29 -11.34 -1.73 9.06
C ASP A 29 -10.01 -1.26 8.45
N PRO A 30 -9.48 -0.08 8.82
CA PRO A 30 -8.22 0.42 8.27
C PRO A 30 -7.02 -0.46 8.60
N ALA A 31 -7.01 -1.11 9.77
CA ALA A 31 -5.91 -1.98 10.15
C ALA A 31 -5.85 -3.25 9.30
N GLU A 32 -7.02 -3.78 8.91
CA GLU A 32 -7.10 -4.87 7.94
C GLU A 32 -6.69 -4.42 6.54
N LEU A 33 -7.18 -3.28 6.05
CA LEU A 33 -6.79 -2.74 4.74
C LEU A 33 -5.28 -2.48 4.63
N ALA A 34 -4.63 -2.02 5.70
CA ALA A 34 -3.20 -1.76 5.72
C ALA A 34 -2.35 -3.01 5.44
N LYS A 35 -2.85 -4.21 5.75
CA LYS A 35 -2.16 -5.49 5.49
C LYS A 35 -2.09 -5.85 4.01
N HIS A 36 -2.88 -5.17 3.17
CA HIS A 36 -3.02 -5.43 1.74
C HIS A 36 -2.52 -4.26 0.87
N CYS A 37 -1.92 -3.26 1.50
CA CYS A 37 -1.40 -2.08 0.80
C CYS A 37 -0.28 -2.49 -0.17
N MET A 38 -0.39 -2.04 -1.42
CA MET A 38 0.58 -2.26 -2.50
C MET A 38 0.85 -3.73 -2.86
N GLU A 39 0.05 -4.71 -2.41
CA GLU A 39 0.40 -6.14 -2.48
C GLU A 39 0.58 -6.68 -3.90
N ASP A 40 -0.14 -6.13 -4.88
CA ASP A 40 -0.08 -6.58 -6.28
C ASP A 40 1.20 -6.10 -6.99
N ILE A 41 1.83 -5.02 -6.51
CA ILE A 41 3.04 -4.42 -7.12
C ILE A 41 4.30 -4.54 -6.26
N ASP A 42 4.17 -4.71 -4.93
CA ASP A 42 5.24 -5.04 -4.00
C ASP A 42 4.68 -5.91 -2.85
N LYS A 43 4.75 -7.23 -3.04
CA LYS A 43 4.30 -8.25 -2.07
C LYS A 43 4.96 -8.16 -0.69
N ASP A 44 6.12 -7.52 -0.61
CA ASP A 44 6.86 -7.36 0.64
C ASP A 44 6.69 -5.95 1.24
N PHE A 45 5.89 -5.08 0.63
CA PHE A 45 5.74 -3.68 1.06
C PHE A 45 5.39 -3.56 2.54
N VAL A 46 4.37 -4.31 2.99
CA VAL A 46 3.87 -4.30 4.38
C VAL A 46 4.95 -4.75 5.38
N ARG A 47 5.96 -5.50 4.92
CA ARG A 47 7.12 -5.89 5.75
C ARG A 47 8.25 -4.86 5.75
N LYS A 48 8.33 -4.03 4.70
CA LYS A 48 9.40 -3.04 4.48
C LYS A 48 9.05 -1.66 5.03
N VAL A 49 7.77 -1.30 5.05
CA VAL A 49 7.26 0.00 5.52
C VAL A 49 7.36 0.09 7.05
N GLN A 50 7.61 1.30 7.57
CA GLN A 50 7.86 1.59 9.00
C GLN A 50 6.86 2.60 9.53
#